data_AF-A0A100JL67-F1
#
_entry.id   AF-A0A100JL67-F1
#
_cell.length_a   1.000
_cell.length_b   1.000
_cell.length_c   1.000
_cell.angle_alpha   90.00
_cell.angle_beta   90.00
_cell.angle_gamma   90.00
#
_symmetry.space_group_name_H-M   'P 1'
#
loop_
_entity.id
_entity.type
_entity.pdbx_description
1 polymer ?
#
loop_
_entity_poly.entity_id
_entity_poly.type
_entity_poly.pdbx_seq_one_letter_code
_entity_poly.pdbx_strand_id
1 'polypeptide(L)'
;MTTAAVRVPEGLHARVPAEQRGPGLDRDGVRLMVSRGTEVSHHAFAALPRLLGAGDLLVVNTSPTLAAAVDGTVGDARVVVHFSTRGDDGRWAVELRDPDGHGTTRVRVGGPAGTRVRLPCEVRLVLEEPLSARGERLWWARVSLPSSEFPASPASSASPGPSAASEAVAEVLREHGRPIRYSYTERDQPLSVYQTVFALPSQDGAGSAEMPSAGRPFTARMVAELVSRGVQFAPVTLHTGVASAEAHEPPYPERFSVPEASARLVNAARAGGRRVIAVGTTAVRAVESAAGPDGLVRARDGWTDLVVTPERGVRVVDGLLTGLHEPEASHLLMLEAVAGRAAIDRAYEAAVEGRYLWHEFGDVHLVLPGIPPAHSPDGAHCGSN
;
A
#
# COMPACT_ATOMS: atom_id res chain seq x y z
N MET A 1 -24.35 -8.76 12.55
CA MET A 1 -23.78 -9.52 13.69
C MET A 1 -22.27 -9.39 13.58
N THR A 2 -21.66 -8.70 14.53
CA THR A 2 -20.21 -8.45 14.60
C THR A 2 -19.49 -9.75 14.94
N THR A 3 -18.44 -10.10 14.20
CA THR A 3 -17.57 -11.25 14.49
C THR A 3 -17.00 -11.22 15.89
N ALA A 4 -16.72 -12.40 16.44
CA ALA A 4 -15.65 -12.53 17.42
C ALA A 4 -14.34 -12.16 16.71
N ALA A 5 -13.88 -10.92 16.87
CA ALA A 5 -12.61 -10.48 16.31
C ALA A 5 -11.50 -11.33 16.92
N VAL A 6 -10.78 -12.07 16.08
CA VAL A 6 -9.59 -12.83 16.48
C VAL A 6 -8.57 -11.82 17.01
N ARG A 7 -8.40 -11.75 18.34
CA ARG A 7 -7.40 -10.86 18.94
C ARG A 7 -6.00 -11.35 18.61
N VAL A 8 -5.21 -10.50 17.97
CA VAL A 8 -3.79 -10.77 17.68
C VAL A 8 -2.97 -10.56 18.96
N PRO A 9 -2.24 -11.58 19.46
CA PRO A 9 -1.30 -11.38 20.56
C PRO A 9 -0.13 -10.49 20.15
N GLU A 10 0.28 -9.56 21.01
CA GLU A 10 1.39 -8.61 20.75
C GLU A 10 2.72 -9.32 20.38
N GLY A 11 2.92 -10.54 20.89
CA GLY A 11 4.07 -11.38 20.56
C GLY A 11 4.09 -11.93 19.12
N LEU A 12 3.02 -11.72 18.34
CA LEU A 12 2.94 -12.06 16.92
C LEU A 12 3.20 -10.85 16.02
N HIS A 13 3.46 -9.67 16.57
CA HIS A 13 3.77 -8.49 15.75
C HIS A 13 5.21 -8.60 15.24
N ALA A 14 5.41 -8.50 13.93
CA ALA A 14 6.73 -8.55 13.34
C ALA A 14 7.54 -7.28 13.63
N ARG A 15 8.24 -7.24 14.77
CA ARG A 15 8.96 -6.04 15.22
C ARG A 15 10.21 -5.70 14.42
N VAL A 16 10.75 -6.69 13.70
CA VAL A 16 11.92 -6.56 12.83
C VAL A 16 11.70 -7.28 11.49
N PRO A 17 12.39 -6.85 10.42
CA PRO A 17 12.42 -7.54 9.13
C PRO A 17 12.87 -9.00 9.23
N ALA A 18 12.44 -9.85 8.30
CA ALA A 18 12.79 -11.28 8.27
C ALA A 18 14.30 -11.53 8.36
N GLU A 19 15.08 -10.71 7.67
CA GLU A 19 16.54 -10.76 7.59
C GLU A 19 17.24 -10.54 8.94
N GLN A 20 16.53 -9.96 9.92
CA GLN A 20 17.05 -9.67 11.26
C GLN A 20 16.57 -10.68 12.32
N ARG A 21 15.73 -11.66 11.95
CA ARG A 21 15.16 -12.64 12.89
C ARG A 21 16.09 -13.81 13.18
N GLY A 22 17.07 -14.04 12.33
CA GLY A 22 18.00 -15.16 12.47
C GLY A 22 19.06 -15.18 11.37
N PRO A 23 20.18 -15.87 11.62
CA PRO A 23 21.28 -15.95 10.66
C PRO A 23 20.85 -16.67 9.38
N GLY A 24 21.24 -16.12 8.23
CA GLY A 24 20.99 -16.72 6.91
C GLY A 24 19.57 -16.55 6.36
N LEU A 25 18.70 -15.80 7.04
CA LEU A 25 17.39 -15.42 6.50
C LEU A 25 17.54 -14.22 5.56
N ASP A 26 16.89 -14.32 4.39
CA ASP A 26 16.65 -13.20 3.48
C ASP A 26 15.17 -12.79 3.57
N ARG A 27 14.75 -11.74 2.85
CA ARG A 27 13.37 -11.23 2.82
C ARG A 27 12.33 -12.28 2.42
N ASP A 28 12.72 -13.28 1.64
CA ASP A 28 11.87 -14.42 1.25
C ASP A 28 11.80 -15.54 2.31
N GLY A 29 12.51 -15.39 3.43
CA GLY A 29 12.52 -16.28 4.59
C GLY A 29 11.27 -16.18 5.48
N VAL A 30 10.17 -15.64 4.97
CA VAL A 30 8.87 -15.56 5.66
C VAL A 30 8.00 -16.80 5.37
N ARG A 31 6.99 -17.02 6.20
CA ARG A 31 6.00 -18.07 5.97
C ARG A 31 4.93 -17.59 4.99
N LEU A 32 4.30 -18.55 4.33
CA LEU A 32 3.17 -18.35 3.44
C LEU A 32 2.01 -19.22 3.91
N MET A 33 0.91 -18.60 4.31
CA MET A 33 -0.37 -19.29 4.46
C MET A 33 -1.11 -19.24 3.13
N VAL A 34 -1.76 -20.33 2.73
CA VAL A 34 -2.64 -20.35 1.57
C VAL A 34 -4.02 -20.77 2.04
N SER A 35 -5.02 -19.92 1.81
CA SER A 35 -6.42 -20.29 1.99
C SER A 35 -7.11 -20.41 0.63
N ARG A 36 -7.89 -21.48 0.45
CA ARG A 36 -8.76 -21.69 -0.70
C ARG A 36 -10.16 -21.97 -0.17
N GLY A 37 -11.01 -20.95 -0.15
CA GLY A 37 -12.21 -21.02 0.68
C GLY A 37 -11.82 -21.26 2.14
N THR A 38 -12.45 -22.23 2.81
CA THR A 38 -12.16 -22.57 4.21
C THR A 38 -11.00 -23.56 4.39
N GLU A 39 -10.42 -24.08 3.31
CA GLU A 39 -9.23 -24.93 3.39
C GLU A 39 -7.98 -24.08 3.58
N VAL A 40 -7.17 -24.40 4.59
CA VAL A 40 -5.93 -23.69 4.92
C VAL A 40 -4.74 -24.64 4.83
N SER A 41 -3.65 -24.17 4.22
CA SER A 41 -2.38 -24.88 4.18
C SER A 41 -1.21 -23.94 4.48
N HIS A 42 -0.12 -24.51 4.99
CA HIS A 42 1.02 -23.77 5.51
C HIS A 42 2.29 -24.11 4.73
N HIS A 43 2.99 -23.07 4.28
CA HIS A 43 4.15 -23.17 3.42
C HIS A 43 5.24 -22.18 3.85
N ALA A 44 6.44 -22.36 3.33
CA ALA A 44 7.41 -21.26 3.25
C ALA A 44 7.11 -20.41 2.02
N PHE A 45 7.41 -19.11 2.05
CA PHE A 45 7.23 -18.25 0.87
C PHE A 45 8.06 -18.72 -0.34
N ALA A 46 9.21 -19.35 -0.09
CA ALA A 46 10.01 -20.05 -1.09
C ALA A 46 9.25 -21.12 -1.90
N ALA A 47 8.08 -21.57 -1.45
CA ALA A 47 7.23 -22.52 -2.16
C ALA A 47 6.27 -21.88 -3.17
N LEU A 48 6.12 -20.54 -3.17
CA LEU A 48 5.19 -19.83 -4.06
C LEU A 48 5.28 -20.25 -5.54
N PRO A 49 6.49 -20.45 -6.14
CA PRO A 49 6.58 -20.86 -7.54
C PRO A 49 5.98 -22.24 -7.85
N ARG A 50 5.79 -23.10 -6.84
CA ARG A 50 5.14 -24.41 -6.98
C ARG A 50 3.62 -24.36 -6.77
N LEU A 51 3.11 -23.26 -6.20
CA LEU A 51 1.70 -23.06 -5.89
C LEU A 51 0.95 -22.30 -7.01
N LEU A 52 1.71 -21.71 -7.93
CA LEU A 52 1.22 -21.04 -9.13
C LEU A 52 1.41 -21.92 -10.35
N GLY A 53 0.49 -21.78 -11.31
CA GLY A 53 0.52 -22.46 -12.60
C GLY A 53 1.05 -21.56 -13.70
N ALA A 54 1.55 -22.16 -14.79
CA ALA A 54 1.91 -21.42 -15.98
C ALA A 54 0.71 -20.62 -16.52
N GLY A 55 0.95 -19.36 -16.87
CA GLY A 55 -0.05 -18.41 -17.33
C GLY A 55 -0.77 -17.65 -16.22
N ASP A 56 -0.62 -18.02 -14.94
CA ASP A 56 -1.11 -17.16 -13.85
C ASP A 56 -0.39 -15.80 -13.90
N LEU A 57 -1.12 -14.73 -13.59
CA LEU A 57 -0.64 -13.36 -13.65
C LEU A 57 -0.56 -12.75 -12.25
N LEU A 58 0.61 -12.26 -11.88
CA LEU A 58 0.82 -11.46 -10.67
C LEU A 58 0.73 -9.97 -11.01
N VAL A 59 -0.26 -9.27 -10.46
CA VAL A 59 -0.33 -7.81 -10.53
C VAL A 59 0.49 -7.23 -9.38
N VAL A 60 1.53 -6.48 -9.71
CA VAL A 60 2.50 -5.95 -8.73
C VAL A 60 2.49 -4.43 -8.73
N ASN A 61 2.47 -3.83 -7.54
CA ASN A 61 2.60 -2.38 -7.39
C ASN A 61 4.09 -1.98 -7.46
N THR A 62 4.41 -1.07 -8.37
CA THR A 62 5.76 -0.59 -8.65
C THR A 62 6.10 0.75 -7.97
N SER A 63 5.16 1.29 -7.19
CA SER A 63 5.39 2.52 -6.42
C SER A 63 6.60 2.37 -5.48
N PRO A 64 7.62 3.25 -5.57
CA PRO A 64 8.74 3.24 -4.64
C PRO A 64 8.30 3.83 -3.30
N THR A 65 8.86 3.35 -2.19
CA THR A 65 8.63 3.97 -0.89
C THR A 65 9.46 5.24 -0.73
N LEU A 66 8.87 6.29 -0.19
CA LEU A 66 9.56 7.54 0.11
C LEU A 66 10.11 7.52 1.54
N ALA A 67 11.19 8.25 1.77
CA ALA A 67 11.66 8.57 3.11
C ALA A 67 10.78 9.70 3.71
N ALA A 68 9.50 9.39 3.87
CA ALA A 68 8.41 10.35 4.01
C ALA A 68 8.33 11.07 5.36
N ALA A 69 9.11 10.68 6.38
CA ALA A 69 9.16 11.37 7.66
C ALA A 69 10.36 12.30 7.76
N VAL A 70 10.12 13.58 8.05
CA VAL A 70 11.16 14.61 8.20
C VAL A 70 10.96 15.40 9.49
N ASP A 71 12.02 15.61 10.25
CA ASP A 71 11.97 16.47 11.44
C ASP A 71 11.87 17.94 11.05
N GLY A 72 11.05 18.69 11.79
CA GLY A 72 10.86 20.12 11.57
C GLY A 72 10.47 20.85 12.84
N THR A 73 10.12 22.13 12.69
CA THR A 73 9.63 22.95 13.80
C THR A 73 8.40 23.78 13.44
N VAL A 74 7.52 23.97 14.42
CA VAL A 74 6.43 24.95 14.39
C VAL A 74 6.68 25.95 15.52
N GLY A 75 7.11 27.15 15.17
CA GLY A 75 7.71 28.05 16.16
C GLY A 75 8.95 27.40 16.79
N ASP A 76 8.96 27.29 18.12
CA ASP A 76 10.03 26.62 18.88
C ASP A 76 9.74 25.13 19.16
N ALA A 77 8.53 24.65 18.84
CA ALA A 77 8.14 23.26 19.08
C ALA A 77 8.67 22.35 17.97
N ARG A 78 9.29 21.23 18.36
CA ARG A 78 9.71 20.16 17.44
C ARG A 78 8.51 19.37 16.96
N VAL A 79 8.47 19.08 15.67
CA VAL A 79 7.44 18.25 15.04
C VAL A 79 8.10 17.27 14.06
N VAL A 80 7.39 16.21 13.72
CA VAL A 80 7.73 15.34 12.58
C VAL A 80 6.66 15.54 11.51
N VAL A 81 7.08 15.79 10.28
CA VAL A 81 6.20 15.90 9.12
C VAL A 81 6.21 14.57 8.39
N HIS A 82 5.06 13.91 8.30
CA HIS A 82 4.86 12.78 7.41
C HIS A 82 4.28 13.29 6.08
N PHE A 83 5.06 13.20 5.01
CA PHE A 83 4.63 13.50 3.65
C PHE A 83 3.77 12.35 3.13
N SER A 84 2.52 12.65 2.79
CA SER A 84 1.55 11.65 2.39
C SER A 84 1.43 11.52 0.89
N THR A 85 0.91 12.55 0.24
CA THR A 85 0.57 12.49 -1.18
C THR A 85 0.72 13.86 -1.78
N ARG A 86 1.28 13.92 -2.99
CA ARG A 86 1.41 15.16 -3.74
C ARG A 86 0.18 15.37 -4.62
N GLY A 87 -0.46 16.53 -4.49
CA GLY A 87 -1.56 16.95 -5.34
C GLY A 87 -1.08 17.43 -6.72
N ASP A 88 -2.00 17.43 -7.69
CA ASP A 88 -1.73 17.91 -9.05
C ASP A 88 -1.42 19.42 -9.11
N ASP A 89 -1.86 20.18 -8.09
CA ASP A 89 -1.58 21.60 -7.89
C ASP A 89 -0.21 21.89 -7.24
N GLY A 90 0.57 20.84 -6.97
CA GLY A 90 1.89 20.93 -6.34
C GLY A 90 1.88 21.05 -4.82
N ARG A 91 0.71 21.08 -4.17
CA ARG A 91 0.62 20.97 -2.71
C ARG A 91 0.92 19.55 -2.26
N TRP A 92 1.32 19.41 -1.00
CA TRP A 92 1.52 18.13 -0.34
C TRP A 92 0.47 17.94 0.74
N ALA A 93 -0.22 16.81 0.72
CA ALA A 93 -0.92 16.30 1.88
C ALA A 93 0.15 15.85 2.89
N VAL A 94 0.11 16.42 4.09
CA VAL A 94 1.04 16.10 5.16
C VAL A 94 0.30 15.86 6.47
N GLU A 95 0.88 15.02 7.32
CA GLU A 95 0.48 14.90 8.72
C GLU A 95 1.59 15.49 9.59
N LEU A 96 1.20 16.28 10.59
CA LEU A 96 2.12 16.68 11.66
C LEU A 96 1.96 15.73 12.84
N ARG A 97 3.08 15.28 13.40
CA ARG A 97 3.12 14.49 14.62
C ARG A 97 4.06 15.11 15.65
N ASP A 98 3.84 14.79 16.92
CA ASP A 98 4.79 15.11 17.97
C ASP A 98 5.82 13.98 18.09
N PRO A 99 7.12 14.29 18.20
CA PRO A 99 8.12 13.28 18.51
C PRO A 99 7.85 12.69 19.91
N ASP A 100 8.08 11.39 20.08
CA ASP A 100 7.92 10.70 21.36
C ASP A 100 9.24 10.39 22.08
N GLY A 101 10.38 10.71 21.45
CA GLY A 101 11.70 10.47 22.01
C GLY A 101 12.25 9.06 21.78
N HIS A 102 11.49 8.16 21.15
CA HIS A 102 11.86 6.78 20.89
C HIS A 102 12.01 6.45 19.39
N GLY A 103 11.95 7.47 18.52
CA GLY A 103 12.01 7.34 17.07
C GLY A 103 10.64 7.14 16.40
N THR A 104 9.59 6.99 17.20
CA THR A 104 8.19 6.97 16.75
C THR A 104 7.55 8.34 16.99
N THR A 105 6.25 8.45 16.72
CA THR A 105 5.55 9.73 16.81
C THR A 105 4.16 9.57 17.43
N ARG A 106 3.64 10.64 18.04
CA ARG A 106 2.29 10.69 18.65
C ARG A 106 1.34 11.54 17.84
N VAL A 107 0.05 11.19 17.88
CA VAL A 107 -1.02 11.94 17.22
C VAL A 107 -0.97 13.38 17.70
N ARG A 108 -1.04 14.29 16.74
CA ARG A 108 -1.23 15.70 16.96
C ARG A 108 -2.44 16.14 16.14
N VAL A 109 -3.33 16.89 16.77
CA VAL A 109 -4.40 17.58 16.00
C VAL A 109 -3.71 18.51 15.03
N GLY A 110 -4.11 18.48 13.75
CA GLY A 110 -3.51 19.34 12.73
C GLY A 110 -3.54 20.81 13.16
N GLY A 111 -2.49 21.54 12.80
CA GLY A 111 -2.41 22.96 13.13
C GLY A 111 -3.45 23.76 12.37
N PRO A 112 -3.95 24.90 12.89
CA PRO A 112 -4.89 25.72 12.14
C PRO A 112 -4.29 26.17 10.80
N ALA A 113 -5.16 26.49 9.85
CA ALA A 113 -4.76 27.10 8.59
C ALA A 113 -3.80 28.29 8.82
N GLY A 114 -2.73 28.36 8.02
CA GLY A 114 -1.64 29.30 8.17
C GLY A 114 -0.49 28.83 9.05
N THR A 115 -0.58 27.64 9.68
CA THR A 115 0.53 27.05 10.43
C THR A 115 1.76 26.89 9.54
N ARG A 116 2.89 27.47 9.97
CA ARG A 116 4.16 27.41 9.24
C ARG A 116 5.09 26.40 9.88
N VAL A 117 5.47 25.39 9.10
CA VAL A 117 6.45 24.39 9.49
C VAL A 117 7.78 24.71 8.82
N ARG A 118 8.86 24.80 9.59
CA ARG A 118 10.22 24.91 9.07
C ARG A 118 10.81 23.52 8.95
N LEU A 119 11.37 23.23 7.79
CA LEU A 119 12.10 22.00 7.48
C LEU A 119 13.58 22.34 7.23
N PRO A 120 14.46 21.32 7.15
CA PRO A 120 15.81 21.48 6.64
C PRO A 120 15.85 22.13 5.24
N CYS A 121 17.04 22.54 4.82
CA CYS A 121 17.29 23.20 3.53
C CYS A 121 16.45 24.49 3.32
N GLU A 122 16.13 25.19 4.42
CA GLU A 122 15.30 26.41 4.43
C GLU A 122 13.88 26.24 3.82
N VAL A 123 13.43 25.00 3.61
CA VAL A 123 12.11 24.70 3.08
C VAL A 123 11.06 24.99 4.16
N ARG A 124 9.95 25.61 3.75
CA ARG A 124 8.81 25.88 4.63
C ARG A 124 7.54 25.28 4.05
N LEU A 125 6.74 24.70 4.92
CA LEU A 125 5.37 24.29 4.60
C LEU A 125 4.40 25.25 5.27
N VAL A 126 3.35 25.65 4.55
CA VAL A 126 2.22 26.40 5.10
C VAL A 126 1.00 25.51 5.00
N LEU A 127 0.44 25.10 6.14
CA LEU A 127 -0.83 24.35 6.16
C LEU A 127 -1.95 25.28 5.71
N GLU A 128 -2.78 24.84 4.77
CA GLU A 128 -3.84 25.68 4.20
C GLU A 128 -5.22 25.18 4.61
N GLU A 129 -5.51 23.90 4.39
CA GLU A 129 -6.82 23.30 4.69
C GLU A 129 -6.70 21.80 4.99
N PRO A 130 -7.64 21.21 5.75
CA PRO A 130 -7.70 19.76 5.95
C PRO A 130 -7.86 19.03 4.61
N LEU A 131 -7.21 17.87 4.46
CA LEU A 131 -7.32 17.02 3.27
C LEU A 131 -8.75 16.54 3.04
N SER A 132 -9.47 16.26 4.12
CA SER A 132 -10.88 15.86 4.06
C SER A 132 -11.66 16.52 5.19
N ALA A 133 -12.94 16.79 4.96
CA ALA A 133 -13.83 17.37 5.97
C ALA A 133 -14.04 16.48 7.21
N ARG A 134 -13.68 15.19 7.13
CA ARG A 134 -13.83 14.21 8.21
C ARG A 134 -12.53 13.91 8.96
N GLY A 135 -11.38 14.31 8.41
CA GLY A 135 -10.06 13.98 8.96
C GLY A 135 -9.37 15.23 9.49
N GLU A 136 -8.99 15.22 10.76
CA GLU A 136 -8.32 16.37 11.42
C GLU A 136 -6.78 16.33 11.29
N ARG A 137 -6.25 15.19 10.82
CA ARG A 137 -4.83 14.81 10.87
C ARG A 137 -4.04 15.23 9.63
N LEU A 138 -4.57 14.97 8.44
CA LEU A 138 -3.93 15.28 7.16
C LEU A 138 -4.37 16.65 6.64
N TRP A 139 -3.40 17.45 6.21
CA TRP A 139 -3.60 18.81 5.73
C TRP A 139 -2.91 19.02 4.39
N TRP A 140 -3.57 19.73 3.48
CA TRP A 140 -2.90 20.29 2.32
C TRP A 140 -1.96 21.39 2.76
N ALA A 141 -0.69 21.26 2.36
CA ALA A 141 0.36 22.19 2.65
C ALA A 141 1.02 22.68 1.37
N ARG A 142 1.18 23.99 1.26
CA ARG A 142 1.94 24.61 0.18
C ARG A 142 3.41 24.75 0.58
N VAL A 143 4.29 24.44 -0.36
CA VAL A 143 5.73 24.65 -0.21
C VAL A 143 6.06 26.12 -0.46
N SER A 144 6.80 26.72 0.47
CA SER A 144 7.31 28.07 0.39
C SER A 144 8.83 28.03 0.52
N LEU A 145 9.53 28.57 -0.47
CA LEU A 145 10.98 28.72 -0.44
C LEU A 145 11.37 30.15 0.00
N PRO A 146 12.57 30.35 0.56
CA PRO A 146 13.09 31.71 0.77
C PRO A 146 13.15 32.42 -0.58
N SER A 147 12.59 33.63 -0.67
CA SER A 147 12.87 34.52 -1.79
C SER A 147 14.37 34.80 -1.81
N SER A 148 15.05 34.55 -2.93
CA SER A 148 16.48 34.88 -3.08
C SER A 148 16.72 36.33 -2.66
N GLU A 149 17.81 36.61 -1.93
CA GLU A 149 18.16 37.95 -1.44
C GLU A 149 18.46 38.98 -2.55
N PHE A 150 18.38 38.59 -3.82
CA PHE A 150 18.39 39.54 -4.93
C PHE A 150 16.97 40.05 -5.19
N PRO A 151 16.70 41.37 -5.07
CA PRO A 151 15.37 41.89 -5.36
C PRO A 151 15.07 41.70 -6.84
N ALA A 152 14.21 40.73 -7.14
CA ALA A 152 13.43 40.78 -8.36
C ALA A 152 12.63 42.10 -8.33
N SER A 153 12.60 42.78 -9.48
CA SER A 153 11.80 43.98 -9.74
C SER A 153 10.39 43.89 -9.12
N PRO A 154 9.71 44.99 -8.74
CA PRO A 154 8.53 45.03 -7.85
C PRO A 154 7.25 44.29 -8.31
N ALA A 155 7.35 43.40 -9.29
CA ALA A 155 6.25 42.65 -9.88
C ALA A 155 6.22 41.14 -9.52
N SER A 156 7.12 40.58 -8.69
CA SER A 156 7.06 39.15 -8.35
C SER A 156 7.03 38.84 -6.85
N SER A 157 5.82 38.89 -6.28
CA SER A 157 5.44 38.12 -5.08
C SER A 157 5.09 36.65 -5.40
N ALA A 158 5.61 36.13 -6.52
CA ALA A 158 5.21 34.84 -7.07
C ALA A 158 5.78 33.69 -6.22
N SER A 159 4.92 32.74 -5.86
CA SER A 159 5.35 31.45 -5.33
C SER A 159 6.34 30.80 -6.32
N PRO A 160 7.35 30.06 -5.83
CA PRO A 160 8.25 29.31 -6.73
C PRO A 160 7.43 28.46 -7.71
N GLY A 161 7.90 28.37 -8.96
CA GLY A 161 7.27 27.51 -9.96
C GLY A 161 7.18 26.06 -9.45
N PRO A 162 6.19 25.27 -9.91
CA PRO A 162 5.91 23.94 -9.38
C PRO A 162 7.09 22.96 -9.47
N SER A 163 8.06 23.19 -10.36
CA SER A 163 9.28 22.39 -10.45
C SER A 163 10.27 22.68 -9.31
N ALA A 164 10.57 23.93 -8.99
CA ALA A 164 11.54 24.30 -7.96
C ALA A 164 11.07 23.90 -6.55
N ALA A 165 9.78 24.10 -6.25
CA ALA A 165 9.17 23.64 -5.00
C ALA A 165 9.23 22.12 -4.86
N SER A 166 8.99 21.40 -5.96
CA SER A 166 9.06 19.94 -6.01
C SER A 166 10.47 19.43 -5.76
N GLU A 167 11.47 20.01 -6.44
CA GLU A 167 12.87 19.64 -6.30
C GLU A 167 13.36 19.87 -4.88
N ALA A 168 13.00 20.99 -4.27
CA ALA A 168 13.37 21.29 -2.88
C ALA A 168 12.79 20.28 -1.88
N VAL A 169 11.52 19.87 -2.03
CA VAL A 169 10.96 18.80 -1.18
C VAL A 169 11.64 17.47 -1.45
N ALA A 170 11.90 17.12 -2.71
CA ALA A 170 12.59 15.88 -3.05
C ALA A 170 14.01 15.83 -2.45
N GLU A 171 14.72 16.96 -2.43
CA GLU A 171 16.01 17.10 -1.76
C GLU A 171 15.90 16.89 -0.24
N VAL A 172 14.94 17.55 0.42
CA VAL A 172 14.70 17.36 1.85
C VAL A 172 14.39 15.90 2.18
N LEU A 173 13.51 15.24 1.42
CA LEU A 173 13.19 13.82 1.61
C LEU A 173 14.42 12.93 1.41
N ARG A 174 15.27 13.23 0.42
CA ARG A 174 16.48 12.45 0.14
C ARG A 174 17.56 12.59 1.21
N GLU A 175 17.77 13.79 1.73
CA GLU A 175 18.87 14.09 2.66
C GLU A 175 18.51 13.96 4.13
N HIS A 176 17.26 14.27 4.46
CA HIS A 176 16.79 14.37 5.85
C HIS A 176 15.60 13.45 6.15
N GLY A 177 15.04 12.81 5.12
CA GLY A 177 13.92 11.91 5.27
C GLY A 177 14.32 10.56 5.86
N ARG A 178 13.36 9.93 6.53
CA ARG A 178 13.39 8.53 6.94
C ARG A 178 12.03 7.87 6.65
N PRO A 179 11.96 6.52 6.54
CA PRO A 179 10.68 5.83 6.48
C PRO A 179 9.79 6.16 7.69
N ILE A 180 8.48 6.19 7.49
CA ILE A 180 7.53 6.32 8.60
C ILE A 180 7.64 5.06 9.47
N ARG A 181 7.77 5.25 10.77
CA ARG A 181 7.93 4.17 11.73
C ARG A 181 6.70 3.99 12.61
N TYR A 182 6.21 2.77 12.68
CA TYR A 182 5.11 2.38 13.57
C TYR A 182 5.59 1.89 14.93
N SER A 183 4.73 2.04 15.94
CA SER A 183 5.02 1.77 17.36
C SER A 183 5.41 0.32 17.67
N TYR A 184 4.95 -0.65 16.87
CA TYR A 184 5.29 -2.07 17.08
C TYR A 184 6.68 -2.46 16.57
N THR A 185 7.37 -1.58 15.83
CA THR A 185 8.73 -1.85 15.34
C THR A 185 9.79 -1.47 16.39
N GLU A 186 10.82 -2.29 16.54
CA GLU A 186 11.84 -2.11 17.58
C GLU A 186 12.69 -0.85 17.40
N ARG A 187 13.00 -0.50 16.15
CA ARG A 187 13.89 0.61 15.78
C ARG A 187 13.68 1.01 14.33
N ASP A 188 14.18 2.18 13.98
CA ASP A 188 14.22 2.66 12.60
C ASP A 188 14.97 1.68 11.70
N GLN A 189 14.47 1.50 10.48
CA GLN A 189 15.09 0.65 9.46
C GLN A 189 15.49 1.54 8.27
N PRO A 190 16.60 1.23 7.57
CA PRO A 190 17.00 1.99 6.39
C PRO A 190 15.94 1.87 5.29
N LEU A 191 15.84 2.88 4.43
CA LEU A 191 14.85 2.90 3.33
C LEU A 191 14.88 1.63 2.46
N SER A 192 16.05 1.02 2.27
CA SER A 192 16.22 -0.22 1.51
C SER A 192 15.41 -1.41 2.03
N VAL A 193 15.09 -1.44 3.34
CA VAL A 193 14.23 -2.46 3.97
C VAL A 193 12.77 -2.32 3.52
N TYR A 194 12.37 -1.10 3.16
CA TYR A 194 11.02 -0.76 2.70
C TYR A 194 10.90 -0.76 1.17
N GLN A 195 11.99 -0.96 0.42
CA GLN A 195 11.91 -1.07 -1.03
C GLN A 195 11.65 -2.51 -1.47
N THR A 196 10.57 -2.69 -2.23
CA THR A 196 10.28 -3.97 -2.89
C THR A 196 11.17 -4.14 -4.13
N VAL A 197 11.34 -5.37 -4.60
CA VAL A 197 12.07 -5.65 -5.86
C VAL A 197 11.34 -5.09 -7.10
N PHE A 198 10.07 -4.69 -6.96
CA PHE A 198 9.25 -4.13 -8.02
C PHE A 198 9.28 -2.61 -8.07
N ALA A 199 9.89 -1.94 -7.09
CA ALA A 199 9.95 -0.49 -7.03
C ALA A 199 10.67 0.09 -8.25
N LEU A 200 10.00 1.00 -8.97
CA LEU A 200 10.56 1.72 -10.10
C LEU A 200 10.62 3.22 -9.79
N PRO A 201 11.67 3.95 -10.19
CA PRO A 201 11.72 5.39 -10.03
C PRO A 201 10.56 6.09 -10.75
N SER A 202 9.91 7.05 -10.09
CA SER A 202 8.96 7.95 -10.75
C SER A 202 9.67 9.16 -11.34
N GLN A 203 9.27 9.60 -12.54
CA GLN A 203 9.88 10.76 -13.21
C GLN A 203 9.72 12.07 -12.43
N ASP A 204 8.61 12.21 -11.70
CA ASP A 204 8.27 13.39 -10.90
C ASP A 204 8.69 13.25 -9.42
N GLY A 205 9.46 12.20 -9.09
CA GLY A 205 9.86 11.88 -7.72
C GLY A 205 8.72 11.40 -6.81
N ALA A 206 7.52 11.15 -7.36
CA ALA A 206 6.42 10.60 -6.59
C ALA A 206 6.70 9.16 -6.13
N GLY A 207 6.04 8.78 -5.05
CA GLY A 207 6.16 7.47 -4.43
C GLY A 207 5.14 7.33 -3.31
N SER A 208 5.13 6.16 -2.70
CA SER A 208 4.30 5.89 -1.54
C SER A 208 4.96 6.36 -0.24
N ALA A 209 4.20 6.98 0.66
CA ALA A 209 4.61 7.12 2.05
C ALA A 209 4.72 5.74 2.73
N GLU A 210 3.79 4.85 2.41
CA GLU A 210 3.72 3.50 2.97
C GLU A 210 4.15 2.43 1.95
N MET A 211 4.98 1.48 2.36
CA MET A 211 5.45 0.42 1.48
C MET A 211 4.29 -0.47 0.96
N PRO A 212 4.29 -0.86 -0.33
CA PRO A 212 3.51 -1.99 -0.85
C PRO A 212 3.97 -3.35 -0.27
N SER A 213 3.73 -3.56 1.04
CA SER A 213 4.41 -4.55 1.88
C SER A 213 4.25 -6.01 1.43
N ALA A 214 3.15 -6.37 0.79
CA ALA A 214 2.95 -7.71 0.23
C ALA A 214 3.99 -8.08 -0.85
N GLY A 215 4.59 -7.10 -1.51
CA GLY A 215 5.68 -7.29 -2.48
C GLY A 215 7.06 -7.44 -1.82
N ARG A 216 7.19 -7.15 -0.52
CA ARG A 216 8.48 -7.15 0.18
C ARG A 216 9.19 -8.51 0.15
N PRO A 217 8.53 -9.66 0.36
CA PRO A 217 9.22 -10.94 0.38
C PRO A 217 9.79 -11.38 -0.98
N PHE A 218 9.42 -10.74 -2.10
CA PHE A 218 9.96 -11.09 -3.40
C PHE A 218 11.43 -10.69 -3.52
N THR A 219 12.27 -11.66 -3.89
CA THR A 219 13.66 -11.47 -4.30
C THR A 219 13.79 -11.54 -5.83
N ALA A 220 14.87 -11.00 -6.39
CA ALA A 220 15.15 -11.14 -7.82
C ALA A 220 15.20 -12.62 -8.27
N ARG A 221 15.74 -13.49 -7.39
CA ARG A 221 15.76 -14.95 -7.58
C ARG A 221 14.35 -15.53 -7.63
N MET A 222 13.47 -15.16 -6.69
CA MET A 222 12.07 -15.58 -6.68
C MET A 222 11.32 -15.16 -7.95
N VAL A 223 11.50 -13.91 -8.38
CA VAL A 223 10.89 -13.39 -9.62
C VAL A 223 11.38 -14.17 -10.84
N ALA A 224 12.69 -14.40 -10.96
CA ALA A 224 13.25 -15.18 -12.06
C ALA A 224 12.71 -16.63 -12.09
N GLU A 225 12.58 -17.28 -10.92
CA GLU A 225 12.00 -18.62 -10.83
C GLU A 225 10.54 -18.64 -11.29
N LEU A 226 9.72 -17.67 -10.84
CA LEU A 226 8.33 -17.52 -11.26
C LEU A 226 8.20 -17.37 -12.78
N VAL A 227 8.99 -16.46 -13.37
CA VAL A 227 9.02 -16.25 -14.83
C VAL A 227 9.44 -17.52 -15.57
N SER A 228 10.46 -18.24 -15.08
CA SER A 228 10.93 -19.49 -15.71
C SER A 228 9.87 -20.61 -15.72
N ARG A 229 8.91 -20.55 -14.79
CA ARG A 229 7.76 -21.46 -14.70
C ARG A 229 6.54 -20.98 -15.49
N GLY A 230 6.65 -19.85 -16.19
CA GLY A 230 5.58 -19.28 -17.01
C GLY A 230 4.58 -18.43 -16.25
N VAL A 231 4.87 -18.01 -15.01
CA VAL A 231 4.08 -16.98 -14.31
C VAL A 231 4.38 -15.63 -14.93
N GLN A 232 3.34 -14.85 -15.19
CA GLN A 232 3.44 -13.52 -15.79
C GLN A 232 3.36 -12.42 -14.72
N PHE A 233 3.82 -11.21 -15.06
CA PHE A 233 3.75 -10.04 -14.19
C PHE A 233 3.10 -8.87 -14.92
N ALA A 234 2.16 -8.20 -14.27
CA ALA A 234 1.53 -6.96 -14.74
C ALA A 234 1.86 -5.82 -13.75
N PRO A 235 2.80 -4.92 -14.09
CA PRO A 235 3.13 -3.79 -13.22
C PRO A 235 2.01 -2.75 -13.22
N VAL A 236 1.64 -2.27 -12.05
CA VAL A 236 0.77 -1.11 -11.85
C VAL A 236 1.45 -0.14 -10.88
N THR A 237 0.94 1.08 -10.78
CA THR A 237 1.40 2.05 -9.79
C THR A 237 0.23 2.50 -8.95
N LEU A 238 0.38 2.48 -7.64
CA LEU A 238 -0.51 3.20 -6.72
C LEU A 238 0.36 3.77 -5.59
N HIS A 239 0.41 5.10 -5.53
CA HIS A 239 1.16 5.84 -4.52
C HIS A 239 0.30 5.98 -3.26
N THR A 240 0.55 5.10 -2.30
CA THR A 240 -0.13 5.10 -1.01
C THR A 240 0.32 6.25 -0.14
N GLY A 241 -0.62 6.98 0.43
CA GLY A 241 -0.32 8.00 1.42
C GLY A 241 -0.18 7.42 2.83
N VAL A 242 0.00 8.30 3.82
CA VAL A 242 0.08 7.95 5.24
C VAL A 242 -1.24 7.33 5.72
N ALA A 243 -1.18 6.08 6.16
CA ALA A 243 -2.29 5.39 6.80
C ALA A 243 -2.42 5.84 8.27
N SER A 244 -3.65 5.93 8.77
CA SER A 244 -3.88 6.07 10.22
C SER A 244 -4.06 4.68 10.81
N ALA A 245 -3.09 4.22 11.60
CA ALA A 245 -3.24 3.01 12.40
C ALA A 245 -4.28 3.16 13.53
N GLU A 246 -4.65 4.41 13.85
CA GLU A 246 -5.37 4.76 15.08
C GLU A 246 -6.85 5.13 14.82
N ALA A 247 -7.23 5.52 13.59
CA ALA A 247 -8.50 6.19 13.33
C ALA A 247 -9.45 5.52 12.31
N HIS A 248 -9.11 4.34 11.76
CA HIS A 248 -9.98 3.61 10.81
C HIS A 248 -10.59 4.50 9.71
N GLU A 249 -9.79 5.41 9.17
CA GLU A 249 -10.24 6.37 8.16
C GLU A 249 -10.44 5.66 6.82
N PRO A 250 -11.49 6.00 6.05
CA PRO A 250 -11.59 5.53 4.68
C PRO A 250 -10.39 6.06 3.88
N PRO A 251 -9.92 5.31 2.88
CA PRO A 251 -8.84 5.79 2.04
C PRO A 251 -9.28 7.07 1.33
N TYR A 252 -8.48 8.12 1.45
CA TYR A 252 -8.61 9.30 0.60
C TYR A 252 -8.12 8.98 -0.81
N PRO A 253 -8.42 9.84 -1.81
CA PRO A 253 -7.96 9.63 -3.17
C PRO A 253 -6.44 9.45 -3.22
N GLU A 254 -5.99 8.37 -3.85
CA GLU A 254 -4.57 8.08 -4.07
C GLU A 254 -4.28 8.03 -5.57
N ARG A 255 -3.09 8.50 -5.94
CA ARG A 255 -2.68 8.53 -7.35
C ARG A 255 -2.32 7.11 -7.81
N PHE A 256 -2.86 6.71 -8.96
CA PHE A 256 -2.60 5.40 -9.53
C PHE A 256 -2.45 5.47 -11.06
N SER A 257 -1.82 4.43 -11.60
CA SER A 257 -1.64 4.20 -13.03
C SER A 257 -1.74 2.71 -13.33
N VAL A 258 -2.54 2.36 -14.33
CA VAL A 258 -2.57 1.05 -14.97
C VAL A 258 -2.17 1.25 -16.42
N PRO A 259 -0.91 0.91 -16.79
CA PRO A 259 -0.44 1.05 -18.16
C PRO A 259 -1.21 0.15 -19.14
N GLU A 260 -1.24 0.53 -20.42
CA GLU A 260 -1.92 -0.25 -21.46
C GLU A 260 -1.40 -1.68 -21.59
N ALA A 261 -0.08 -1.87 -21.48
CA ALA A 261 0.53 -3.20 -21.50
C ALA A 261 -0.01 -4.09 -20.36
N SER A 262 -0.13 -3.54 -19.15
CA SER A 262 -0.65 -4.26 -17.98
C SER A 262 -2.14 -4.57 -18.13
N ALA A 263 -2.94 -3.63 -18.63
CA ALA A 263 -4.36 -3.86 -18.93
C ALA A 263 -4.55 -5.00 -19.95
N ARG A 264 -3.74 -5.02 -21.03
CA ARG A 264 -3.75 -6.10 -22.03
C ARG A 264 -3.36 -7.46 -21.43
N LEU A 265 -2.31 -7.51 -20.59
CA LEU A 265 -1.90 -8.74 -19.90
C LEU A 265 -3.00 -9.28 -18.99
N VAL A 266 -3.63 -8.41 -18.20
CA VAL A 266 -4.73 -8.78 -17.31
C VAL A 266 -5.90 -9.35 -18.11
N ASN A 267 -6.34 -8.67 -19.16
CA ASN A 267 -7.44 -9.14 -19.99
C ASN A 267 -7.10 -10.46 -20.71
N ALA A 268 -5.86 -10.62 -21.18
CA ALA A 268 -5.40 -11.85 -21.84
C ALA A 268 -5.34 -13.04 -20.89
N ALA A 269 -4.84 -12.86 -19.66
CA ALA A 269 -4.83 -13.89 -18.62
C ALA A 269 -6.26 -14.39 -18.34
N ARG A 270 -7.21 -13.45 -18.16
CA ARG A 270 -8.62 -13.78 -17.94
C ARG A 270 -9.25 -14.49 -19.13
N ALA A 271 -9.03 -13.99 -20.35
CA ALA A 271 -9.55 -14.63 -21.57
C ALA A 271 -8.98 -16.05 -21.75
N GLY A 272 -7.76 -16.30 -21.27
CA GLY A 272 -7.12 -17.62 -21.24
C GLY A 272 -7.51 -18.51 -20.06
N GLY A 273 -8.47 -18.10 -19.22
CA GLY A 273 -8.89 -18.85 -18.03
C GLY A 273 -7.81 -18.97 -16.95
N ARG A 274 -6.84 -18.06 -16.93
CA ARG A 274 -5.76 -18.01 -15.93
C ARG A 274 -6.11 -17.06 -14.80
N ARG A 275 -5.51 -17.31 -13.63
CA ARG A 275 -5.78 -16.52 -12.43
C ARG A 275 -5.05 -15.18 -12.50
N VAL A 276 -5.76 -14.11 -12.15
CA VAL A 276 -5.17 -12.80 -11.88
C VAL A 276 -5.05 -12.62 -10.37
N ILE A 277 -3.82 -12.70 -9.86
CA ILE A 277 -3.54 -12.60 -8.42
C ILE A 277 -2.89 -11.24 -8.15
N ALA A 278 -3.54 -10.42 -7.32
CA ALA A 278 -2.99 -9.14 -6.90
C ALA A 278 -1.97 -9.34 -5.76
N VAL A 279 -0.82 -8.69 -5.85
CA VAL A 279 0.19 -8.64 -4.80
C VAL A 279 -0.03 -7.36 -3.99
N GLY A 280 -0.82 -7.48 -2.94
CA GLY A 280 -1.20 -6.40 -2.04
C GLY A 280 -2.54 -5.74 -2.38
N THR A 281 -3.16 -5.16 -1.35
CA THR A 281 -4.46 -4.46 -1.44
C THR A 281 -4.41 -3.24 -2.36
N THR A 282 -3.23 -2.62 -2.50
CA THR A 282 -2.99 -1.50 -3.43
C THR A 282 -3.08 -1.93 -4.89
N ALA A 283 -2.56 -3.11 -5.24
CA ALA A 283 -2.69 -3.66 -6.60
C ALA A 283 -4.15 -4.01 -6.93
N VAL A 284 -4.93 -4.50 -5.95
CA VAL A 284 -6.38 -4.70 -6.10
C VAL A 284 -7.06 -3.37 -6.43
N ARG A 285 -6.85 -2.33 -5.62
CA ARG A 285 -7.48 -1.01 -5.84
C ARG A 285 -7.13 -0.43 -7.20
N ALA A 286 -5.88 -0.48 -7.62
CA ALA A 286 -5.45 0.05 -8.91
C ALA A 286 -6.18 -0.65 -10.08
N VAL A 287 -6.16 -1.98 -10.13
CA VAL A 287 -6.77 -2.74 -11.23
C VAL A 287 -8.29 -2.67 -11.19
N GLU A 288 -8.91 -2.76 -10.02
CA GLU A 288 -10.37 -2.67 -9.86
C GLU A 288 -10.91 -1.27 -10.18
N SER A 289 -10.07 -0.22 -10.06
CA SER A 289 -10.40 1.14 -10.49
C SER A 289 -10.30 1.30 -12.01
N ALA A 290 -9.44 0.52 -12.65
CA ALA A 290 -9.29 0.48 -14.11
C ALA A 290 -10.28 -0.48 -14.81
N ALA A 291 -11.07 -1.23 -14.05
CA ALA A 291 -12.04 -2.19 -14.56
C ALA A 291 -13.40 -1.53 -14.88
N GLY A 292 -13.90 -1.74 -16.09
CA GLY A 292 -15.24 -1.34 -16.49
C GLY A 292 -16.33 -2.28 -15.93
N PRO A 293 -17.62 -1.92 -16.07
CA PRO A 293 -18.75 -2.80 -15.72
C PRO A 293 -18.76 -4.12 -16.52
N ASP A 294 -18.12 -4.12 -17.68
CA ASP A 294 -17.90 -5.29 -18.55
C ASP A 294 -16.78 -6.23 -18.06
N GLY A 295 -16.12 -5.89 -16.95
CA GLY A 295 -15.02 -6.67 -16.39
C GLY A 295 -13.70 -6.53 -17.16
N LEU A 296 -13.64 -5.67 -18.18
CA LEU A 296 -12.42 -5.39 -18.93
C LEU A 296 -11.61 -4.27 -18.26
N VAL A 297 -10.32 -4.53 -18.10
CA VAL A 297 -9.35 -3.53 -17.61
C VAL A 297 -8.92 -2.64 -18.76
N ARG A 298 -8.91 -1.33 -18.55
CA ARG A 298 -8.45 -0.34 -19.53
C ARG A 298 -7.29 0.45 -18.96
N ALA A 299 -6.41 0.93 -19.83
CA ALA A 299 -5.35 1.85 -19.41
C ALA A 299 -5.98 3.06 -18.72
N ARG A 300 -5.47 3.43 -17.54
CA ARG A 300 -6.03 4.54 -16.76
C ARG A 300 -4.97 5.13 -15.85
N ASP A 301 -4.90 6.45 -15.85
CA ASP A 301 -4.12 7.27 -14.93
C ASP A 301 -5.07 8.21 -14.18
N GLY A 302 -4.73 8.54 -12.93
CA GLY A 302 -5.45 9.53 -12.15
C GLY A 302 -5.53 9.16 -10.68
N TRP A 303 -6.68 9.45 -10.07
CA TRP A 303 -6.93 9.26 -8.65
C TRP A 303 -7.96 8.16 -8.41
N THR A 304 -7.73 7.35 -7.37
CA THR A 304 -8.69 6.35 -6.90
C THR A 304 -9.01 6.54 -5.42
N ASP A 305 -10.29 6.70 -5.14
CA ASP A 305 -10.92 6.64 -3.82
C ASP A 305 -11.68 5.32 -3.62
N LEU A 306 -11.41 4.33 -4.48
CA LEU A 306 -12.16 3.08 -4.49
C LEU A 306 -11.97 2.33 -3.16
N VAL A 307 -13.09 2.09 -2.47
CA VAL A 307 -13.20 1.17 -1.35
C VAL A 307 -13.80 -0.15 -1.85
N VAL A 308 -13.08 -1.25 -1.63
CA VAL A 308 -13.57 -2.59 -1.96
C VAL A 308 -14.21 -3.19 -0.71
N THR A 309 -15.51 -3.49 -0.81
CA THR A 309 -16.30 -4.12 0.25
C THR A 309 -16.93 -5.44 -0.25
N PRO A 310 -17.40 -6.32 0.65
CA PRO A 310 -18.06 -7.56 0.25
C PRO A 310 -19.28 -7.34 -0.65
N GLU A 311 -20.04 -6.26 -0.44
CA GLU A 311 -21.24 -5.93 -1.23
C GLU A 311 -20.90 -5.52 -2.66
N ARG A 312 -19.76 -4.83 -2.85
CA ARG A 312 -19.25 -4.47 -4.18
C ARG A 312 -18.62 -5.68 -4.88
N GLY A 313 -17.84 -6.46 -4.12
CA GLY A 313 -16.98 -7.52 -4.64
C GLY A 313 -15.79 -7.00 -5.46
N VAL A 314 -15.09 -7.93 -6.09
CA VAL A 314 -14.03 -7.71 -7.09
C VAL A 314 -14.49 -8.23 -8.45
N ARG A 315 -14.08 -7.58 -9.54
CA ARG A 315 -14.46 -7.96 -10.91
C ARG A 315 -13.36 -8.69 -11.67
N VAL A 316 -12.12 -8.43 -11.31
CA VAL A 316 -10.93 -8.81 -12.10
C VAL A 316 -10.03 -9.76 -11.34
N VAL A 317 -9.87 -9.53 -10.04
CA VAL A 317 -8.91 -10.27 -9.22
C VAL A 317 -9.50 -11.61 -8.77
N ASP A 318 -8.78 -12.70 -9.05
CA ASP A 318 -9.12 -14.08 -8.66
C ASP A 318 -8.41 -14.52 -7.36
N GLY A 319 -7.49 -13.70 -6.84
CA GLY A 319 -6.76 -13.99 -5.61
C GLY A 319 -5.93 -12.83 -5.13
N LEU A 320 -5.59 -12.83 -3.84
CA LEU A 320 -4.83 -11.76 -3.21
C LEU A 320 -3.68 -12.36 -2.39
N LEU A 321 -2.45 -12.01 -2.73
CA LEU A 321 -1.30 -12.21 -1.87
C LEU A 321 -1.11 -10.96 -1.01
N THR A 322 -1.18 -11.10 0.32
CA THR A 322 -1.18 -9.96 1.24
C THR A 322 -0.48 -10.30 2.56
N GLY A 323 -0.15 -9.31 3.38
CA GLY A 323 0.24 -9.54 4.77
C GLY A 323 -0.98 -9.89 5.64
N LEU A 324 -0.74 -10.23 6.91
CA LEU A 324 -1.81 -10.38 7.91
C LEU A 324 -2.13 -9.02 8.54
N HIS A 325 -3.40 -8.64 8.50
CA HIS A 325 -3.91 -7.34 8.96
C HIS A 325 -4.77 -7.52 10.19
N GLU A 326 -4.68 -6.62 11.17
CA GLU A 326 -5.56 -6.65 12.34
C GLU A 326 -7.05 -6.64 11.93
N PRO A 327 -7.93 -7.38 12.65
CA PRO A 327 -9.34 -7.53 12.29
C PRO A 327 -10.12 -6.23 12.15
N GLU A 328 -9.72 -5.17 12.83
CA GLU A 328 -10.38 -3.88 12.80
C GLU A 328 -10.03 -3.07 11.53
N ALA A 329 -9.00 -3.48 10.77
CA ALA A 329 -8.54 -2.75 9.59
C ALA A 329 -9.52 -2.83 8.40
N SER A 330 -9.65 -1.73 7.66
CA SER A 330 -10.45 -1.63 6.42
C SER A 330 -10.03 -2.65 5.34
N HIS A 331 -8.80 -3.18 5.42
CA HIS A 331 -8.31 -4.26 4.56
C HIS A 331 -9.12 -5.56 4.72
N LEU A 332 -9.69 -5.85 5.90
CA LEU A 332 -10.47 -7.07 6.12
C LEU A 332 -11.66 -7.15 5.15
N LEU A 333 -12.35 -6.03 4.93
CA LEU A 333 -13.48 -5.95 3.99
C LEU A 333 -13.09 -6.33 2.56
N MET A 334 -11.87 -5.98 2.13
CA MET A 334 -11.35 -6.35 0.81
C MET A 334 -11.00 -7.84 0.75
N LEU A 335 -10.40 -8.40 1.79
CA LEU A 335 -10.10 -9.82 1.87
C LEU A 335 -11.41 -10.65 1.82
N GLU A 336 -12.43 -10.20 2.55
CA GLU A 336 -13.78 -10.78 2.51
C GLU A 336 -14.42 -10.65 1.12
N ALA A 337 -14.23 -9.54 0.42
CA ALA A 337 -14.70 -9.37 -0.96
C ALA A 337 -14.03 -10.34 -1.96
N VAL A 338 -12.81 -10.81 -1.66
CA VAL A 338 -12.05 -11.73 -2.53
C VAL A 338 -12.41 -13.19 -2.27
N ALA A 339 -12.51 -13.63 -1.01
CA ALA A 339 -12.70 -15.05 -0.68
C ALA A 339 -13.91 -15.38 0.20
N GLY A 340 -14.64 -14.37 0.65
CA GLY A 340 -15.78 -14.51 1.55
C GLY A 340 -15.38 -14.60 3.02
N ARG A 341 -16.31 -14.22 3.90
CA ARG A 341 -16.09 -14.12 5.34
C ARG A 341 -15.58 -15.41 5.99
N ALA A 342 -16.24 -16.53 5.72
CA ALA A 342 -15.89 -17.82 6.32
C ALA A 342 -14.45 -18.26 6.01
N ALA A 343 -13.94 -17.92 4.83
CA ALA A 343 -12.55 -18.20 4.45
C ALA A 343 -11.56 -17.38 5.28
N ILE A 344 -11.86 -16.09 5.48
CA ILE A 344 -10.99 -15.18 6.23
C ILE A 344 -11.00 -15.51 7.73
N ASP A 345 -12.17 -15.76 8.31
CA ASP A 345 -12.29 -16.15 9.72
C ASP A 345 -11.47 -17.42 9.99
N ARG A 346 -11.63 -18.47 9.16
CA ARG A 346 -10.90 -19.72 9.32
C ARG A 346 -9.40 -19.56 9.11
N ALA A 347 -8.99 -18.73 8.16
CA ALA A 347 -7.58 -18.45 7.92
C ALA A 347 -6.93 -17.68 9.08
N TYR A 348 -7.64 -16.73 9.69
CA TYR A 348 -7.13 -15.94 10.81
C TYR A 348 -7.01 -16.76 12.09
N GLU A 349 -7.96 -17.65 12.36
CA GLU A 349 -7.83 -18.65 13.43
C GLU A 349 -6.57 -19.49 13.24
N ALA A 350 -6.36 -20.05 12.03
CA ALA A 350 -5.20 -20.85 11.71
C ALA A 350 -3.88 -20.05 11.75
N ALA A 351 -3.92 -18.75 11.42
CA ALA A 351 -2.78 -17.86 11.53
C ALA A 351 -2.36 -17.65 12.99
N VAL A 352 -3.31 -17.43 13.90
CA VAL A 352 -3.03 -17.27 15.34
C VAL A 352 -2.58 -18.59 15.96
N GLU A 353 -3.28 -19.69 15.70
CA GLU A 353 -2.89 -21.04 16.16
C GLU A 353 -1.50 -21.41 15.65
N GLY A 354 -1.24 -21.14 14.37
CA GLY A 354 0.04 -21.35 13.72
C GLY A 354 1.11 -20.31 14.07
N ARG A 355 0.82 -19.32 14.93
CA ARG A 355 1.74 -18.25 15.35
C ARG A 355 2.40 -17.51 14.19
N TYR A 356 1.64 -17.18 13.16
CA TYR A 356 2.12 -16.34 12.06
C TYR A 356 2.46 -14.95 12.58
N LEU A 357 3.43 -14.30 11.93
CA LEU A 357 3.83 -12.92 12.23
C LEU A 357 3.02 -11.92 11.40
N TRP A 358 2.64 -10.79 12.00
CA TRP A 358 1.69 -9.82 11.44
C TRP A 358 2.39 -8.51 11.04
N HIS A 359 1.66 -7.63 10.35
CA HIS A 359 2.11 -6.31 9.84
C HIS A 359 3.13 -6.38 8.68
N GLU A 360 3.72 -5.23 8.31
CA GLU A 360 4.48 -5.01 7.08
C GLU A 360 5.75 -5.84 6.94
N PHE A 361 6.29 -6.33 8.06
CA PHE A 361 7.42 -7.26 8.06
C PHE A 361 6.99 -8.72 8.24
N GLY A 362 5.72 -8.97 8.54
CA GLY A 362 5.19 -10.28 8.89
C GLY A 362 5.25 -11.33 7.79
N ASP A 363 4.57 -12.43 8.06
CA ASP A 363 4.31 -13.49 7.11
C ASP A 363 3.23 -13.07 6.11
N VAL A 364 3.12 -13.83 5.02
CA VAL A 364 2.15 -13.55 3.95
C VAL A 364 1.06 -14.60 3.85
N HIS A 365 -0.07 -14.18 3.30
CA HIS A 365 -1.27 -14.96 3.09
C HIS A 365 -1.70 -14.85 1.61
N LEU A 366 -1.72 -15.98 0.90
CA LEU A 366 -2.36 -16.10 -0.40
C LEU A 366 -3.83 -16.51 -0.19
N VAL A 367 -4.71 -15.55 -0.43
CA VAL A 367 -6.17 -15.68 -0.34
C VAL A 367 -6.72 -16.06 -1.71
N LEU A 368 -7.36 -17.21 -1.81
CA LEU A 368 -8.06 -17.68 -3.00
C LEU A 368 -9.53 -17.97 -2.67
N PRO A 369 -10.47 -17.66 -3.58
CA PRO A 369 -11.86 -18.05 -3.41
C PRO A 369 -11.98 -19.59 -3.37
N GLY A 370 -13.06 -20.06 -2.73
CA GLY A 370 -13.41 -21.48 -2.76
C GLY A 370 -13.65 -21.96 -4.19
N ILE A 371 -13.39 -23.24 -4.46
CA ILE A 371 -13.79 -23.83 -5.74
C ILE A 371 -15.33 -23.87 -5.74
N PRO A 372 -16.03 -23.24 -6.70
CA PRO A 372 -17.47 -23.42 -6.81
C PRO A 372 -17.74 -24.92 -6.95
N PRO A 373 -18.77 -25.48 -6.30
CA PRO A 373 -19.14 -26.87 -6.56
C PRO A 373 -19.30 -27.03 -8.08
N ALA A 374 -18.64 -28.06 -8.63
CA ALA A 374 -18.74 -28.37 -10.04
C ALA A 374 -20.23 -28.37 -10.41
N HIS A 375 -20.61 -27.57 -11.41
CA HIS A 375 -21.99 -27.55 -11.87
C HIS A 375 -22.36 -28.98 -12.26
N SER A 376 -23.28 -29.60 -11.50
CA SER A 376 -23.97 -30.79 -11.94
C SER A 376 -24.64 -30.46 -13.27
N PRO A 377 -24.34 -31.15 -14.37
CA PRO A 377 -25.02 -30.94 -15.62
C PRO A 377 -26.39 -31.63 -15.52
N ASP A 378 -27.34 -31.04 -14.82
CA ASP A 378 -28.75 -31.41 -14.97
C ASP A 378 -29.67 -30.32 -14.41
N GLY A 379 -30.33 -29.64 -15.35
CA GLY A 379 -31.29 -28.58 -15.11
C GLY A 379 -31.81 -28.01 -16.43
N ALA A 380 -31.91 -28.84 -17.47
CA ALA A 380 -32.65 -28.48 -18.67
C ALA A 380 -34.14 -28.41 -18.31
N HIS A 381 -34.62 -27.23 -17.92
CA HIS A 381 -36.03 -26.92 -18.00
C HIS A 381 -36.39 -26.75 -19.49
N CYS A 382 -36.76 -27.87 -20.12
CA CYS A 382 -37.64 -27.87 -21.27
C CYS A 382 -38.96 -27.20 -20.86
N GLY A 383 -39.15 -25.95 -21.25
CA GLY A 383 -40.44 -25.28 -21.30
C GLY A 383 -40.85 -25.10 -22.75
N SER A 384 -41.50 -26.11 -23.33
CA SER A 384 -42.30 -25.99 -24.55
C SER A 384 -43.71 -26.48 -24.26
N ASN A 385 -44.63 -25.55 -24.06
CA ASN A 385 -45.90 -25.41 -24.77
C ASN A 385 -46.71 -24.26 -24.20
#